data_AF-A0AA96JHY7-F1
#
_entry.id   AF-A0AA96JHY7-F1
#
_cell.length_a   1.000
_cell.length_b   1.000
_cell.length_c   1.000
_cell.angle_alpha   90.00
_cell.angle_beta   90.00
_cell.angle_gamma   90.00
#
_symmetry.space_group_name_H-M   'P 1'
#
loop_
_entity.id
_entity.type
_entity.pdbx_description
1 polymer ?
#
loop_
_entity_poly.entity_id
_entity_poly.type
_entity_poly.pdbx_seq_one_letter_code
_entity_poly.pdbx_strand_id
1 'polypeptide(L)'
;MSTGASADDHISVSFATLHELATELEDILKQLNGKLEGLYERVEPVVLSWNGEAREVFVQKLDEWDRSAQDLQAAQKWLHAYVTTGHANYAAAHQAVLRGWGAV
;
A
#
# COMPACT_ATOMS: atom_id res chain seq x y z
N MET A 1 -28.37 23.79 13.12
CA MET A 1 -26.92 23.51 13.06
C MET A 1 -26.78 22.00 12.86
N SER A 2 -26.53 21.54 11.63
CA SER A 2 -26.44 20.08 11.33
C SER A 2 -25.36 19.71 10.31
N THR A 3 -24.66 20.70 9.74
CA THR A 3 -23.70 20.49 8.64
C THR A 3 -22.34 19.95 9.11
N GLY A 4 -21.97 20.18 10.37
CA GLY A 4 -20.67 19.76 10.92
C GLY A 4 -20.55 18.26 11.15
N ALA A 5 -21.59 17.61 11.69
CA ALA A 5 -21.59 16.17 11.97
C ALA A 5 -21.53 15.32 10.68
N SER A 6 -22.26 15.72 9.63
CA SER A 6 -22.26 14.99 8.35
C SER A 6 -20.92 15.10 7.59
N ALA A 7 -20.20 16.22 7.73
CA ALA A 7 -18.87 16.38 7.15
C ALA A 7 -17.83 15.52 7.89
N ASP A 8 -17.96 15.42 9.21
CA ASP A 8 -17.09 14.61 10.08
C ASP A 8 -17.23 13.11 9.80
N ASP A 9 -18.47 12.64 9.66
CA ASP A 9 -18.78 11.26 9.24
C ASP A 9 -18.20 10.96 7.85
N HIS A 10 -18.37 11.88 6.89
CA HIS A 10 -17.86 11.68 5.53
C HIS A 10 -16.32 11.59 5.47
N ILE A 11 -15.62 12.43 6.25
CA ILE A 11 -14.15 12.40 6.33
C ILE A 11 -13.68 11.10 7.01
N SER A 12 -14.34 10.68 8.08
CA SER A 12 -14.03 9.43 8.79
C SER A 12 -14.21 8.20 7.89
N VAL A 13 -15.31 8.14 7.14
CA VAL A 13 -15.57 7.08 6.14
C VAL A 13 -14.48 7.09 5.06
N SER A 14 -14.09 8.27 4.57
CA SER A 14 -13.04 8.39 3.54
C SER A 14 -11.69 7.85 4.03
N PHE A 15 -11.30 8.13 5.27
CA PHE A 15 -10.07 7.56 5.86
C PHE A 15 -10.16 6.04 6.06
N ALA A 16 -11.31 5.52 6.47
CA ALA A 16 -11.53 4.08 6.59
C ALA A 16 -11.38 3.39 5.23
N THR A 17 -11.97 3.95 4.16
CA THR A 17 -11.81 3.42 2.79
C THR A 17 -10.36 3.47 2.32
N LEU A 18 -9.62 4.55 2.60
CA LEU A 18 -8.20 4.63 2.25
C LEU A 18 -7.34 3.59 3.00
N HIS A 19 -7.69 3.30 4.27
CA HIS A 19 -7.02 2.26 5.05
C HIS A 19 -7.30 0.86 4.51
N GLU A 20 -8.55 0.59 4.12
CA GLU A 20 -8.95 -0.68 3.50
C GLU A 20 -8.21 -0.90 2.18
N LEU A 21 -8.19 0.11 1.29
CA LEU A 21 -7.46 0.05 0.03
C LEU A 21 -5.95 -0.15 0.22
N ALA A 22 -5.36 0.48 1.25
CA ALA A 22 -3.95 0.28 1.56
C ALA A 22 -3.65 -1.15 2.04
N THR A 23 -4.58 -1.76 2.78
CA THR A 23 -4.49 -3.14 3.24
C THR A 23 -4.66 -4.13 2.07
N GLU A 24 -5.63 -3.88 1.21
CA GLU A 24 -5.84 -4.69 -0.01
C GLU A 24 -4.62 -4.67 -0.92
N LEU A 25 -4.00 -3.49 -1.11
CA LEU A 25 -2.77 -3.36 -1.87
C LEU A 25 -1.62 -4.18 -1.27
N GLU A 26 -1.51 -4.22 0.06
CA GLU A 26 -0.51 -5.06 0.75
C GLU A 26 -0.70 -6.54 0.44
N ASP A 27 -1.94 -7.01 0.49
CA ASP A 27 -2.27 -8.41 0.23
C ASP A 27 -2.04 -8.78 -1.24
N ILE A 28 -2.37 -7.89 -2.18
CA ILE A 28 -2.03 -8.06 -3.59
C ILE A 28 -0.51 -8.19 -3.76
N LEU A 29 0.28 -7.34 -3.10
CA LEU A 29 1.74 -7.40 -3.17
C LEU A 29 2.30 -8.72 -2.62
N LYS A 30 1.78 -9.19 -1.47
CA LYS A 30 2.14 -10.51 -0.92
C LYS A 30 1.84 -11.64 -1.89
N GLN A 31 0.65 -11.63 -2.50
CA GLN A 31 0.26 -12.65 -3.47
C GLN A 31 1.13 -12.62 -4.73
N LEU A 32 1.48 -11.43 -5.22
CA LEU A 32 2.33 -11.27 -6.39
C LEU A 32 3.75 -11.80 -6.12
N ASN A 33 4.34 -11.48 -4.97
CA ASN A 33 5.65 -12.00 -4.57
C ASN A 33 5.64 -13.52 -4.44
N GLY A 34 4.62 -14.10 -3.79
CA GLY A 34 4.51 -15.56 -3.68
C GLY A 34 4.33 -16.26 -5.03
N LYS A 35 3.62 -15.66 -5.98
CA LYS A 35 3.51 -16.17 -7.36
C LYS A 35 4.86 -16.14 -8.09
N LEU A 36 5.68 -15.11 -7.86
CA LEU A 36 7.00 -15.00 -8.45
C LEU A 36 7.97 -16.03 -7.87
N GLU A 37 8.01 -16.18 -6.54
CA GLU A 37 8.81 -17.25 -5.89
C GLU A 37 8.42 -18.63 -6.43
N GLY A 38 7.13 -18.94 -6.48
CA GLY A 38 6.65 -20.21 -7.03
C GLY A 38 6.87 -20.34 -8.55
N LEU A 39 7.07 -19.25 -9.28
CA LEU A 39 7.52 -19.29 -10.67
C LEU A 39 9.03 -19.58 -10.71
N TYR A 40 9.83 -18.88 -9.92
CA TYR A 40 11.28 -19.09 -9.81
C TYR A 40 11.62 -20.54 -9.45
N GLU A 41 11.00 -21.11 -8.41
CA GLU A 41 11.23 -22.51 -7.99
C GLU A 41 10.93 -23.52 -9.10
N ARG A 42 9.90 -23.26 -9.93
CA ARG A 42 9.54 -24.13 -11.06
C ARG A 42 10.47 -23.98 -12.24
N VAL A 43 10.99 -22.78 -12.48
CA VAL A 43 11.81 -22.49 -13.66
C VAL A 43 13.29 -22.72 -13.35
N GLU A 44 13.74 -22.64 -12.09
CA GLU A 44 15.13 -22.85 -11.67
C GLU A 44 15.79 -24.12 -12.26
N PRO A 45 15.17 -25.32 -12.23
CA PRO A 45 15.75 -26.51 -12.83
C PRO A 45 15.92 -26.39 -14.35
N VAL A 46 15.05 -25.62 -15.00
CA VAL A 46 15.02 -25.39 -16.44
C VAL A 46 16.02 -24.29 -16.83
N VAL A 47 16.15 -23.24 -16.02
CA VAL A 47 17.15 -22.16 -16.19
C VAL A 47 18.56 -22.71 -16.13
N LEU A 48 18.83 -23.71 -15.29
CA LEU A 48 20.13 -24.39 -15.24
C LEU A 48 20.49 -25.11 -16.56
N SER A 49 19.47 -25.47 -17.37
CA SER A 49 19.66 -26.05 -18.71
C SER A 49 19.78 -25.00 -19.82
N TRP A 50 19.43 -23.75 -19.55
CA TRP A 50 19.46 -22.67 -20.54
C TRP A 50 20.87 -22.10 -20.69
N ASN A 51 21.38 -22.10 -21.92
CA ASN A 51 22.67 -21.50 -22.25
C ASN A 51 22.50 -20.02 -22.67
N GLY A 52 23.40 -19.18 -22.17
CA GLY A 52 23.66 -17.81 -22.66
C GLY A 52 22.46 -16.87 -22.63
N GLU A 53 21.88 -16.62 -23.81
CA GLU A 53 20.89 -15.56 -24.04
C GLU A 53 19.58 -15.76 -23.27
N ALA A 54 19.05 -17.00 -23.21
CA ALA A 54 17.80 -17.27 -22.51
C ALA A 54 17.91 -17.04 -20.99
N ARG A 55 19.09 -17.33 -20.42
CA ARG A 55 19.38 -17.07 -19.00
C ARG A 55 19.51 -15.58 -18.73
N GLU A 56 20.20 -14.84 -19.61
CA GLU A 56 20.36 -13.39 -19.50
C GLU A 56 19.01 -12.67 -19.56
N VAL A 57 18.15 -13.01 -20.52
CA VAL A 57 16.81 -12.43 -20.64
C VAL A 57 15.95 -12.73 -19.41
N PHE A 58 16.03 -13.95 -18.88
CA PHE A 58 15.30 -14.33 -17.67
C PHE A 58 15.73 -13.50 -16.45
N VAL A 59 17.04 -13.34 -16.22
CA VAL A 59 17.57 -12.50 -15.14
C VAL A 59 17.12 -11.05 -15.33
N GLN A 60 17.15 -10.53 -16.55
CA GLN A 60 16.70 -9.17 -16.84
C GLN A 60 15.21 -8.97 -16.49
N LYS A 61 14.38 -9.96 -16.74
CA LYS A 61 12.95 -9.93 -16.36
C LYS A 61 12.72 -10.06 -14.86
N LEU A 62 13.57 -10.81 -14.16
CA LEU A 62 13.55 -10.84 -12.69
C LEU A 62 13.92 -9.47 -12.10
N ASP A 63 14.95 -8.81 -12.63
CA ASP A 63 15.35 -7.48 -12.16
C ASP A 63 14.26 -6.41 -12.43
N GLU A 64 13.61 -6.46 -13.60
CA GLU A 64 12.47 -5.57 -13.92
C GLU A 64 11.31 -5.77 -12.94
N TRP A 65 11.02 -7.03 -12.59
CA TRP A 65 9.99 -7.36 -11.63
C TRP A 65 10.34 -6.84 -10.23
N ASP A 66 11.55 -7.13 -9.75
CA ASP A 66 12.00 -6.72 -8.41
C ASP A 66 11.91 -5.20 -8.25
N ARG A 67 12.32 -4.43 -9.26
CA ARG A 67 12.17 -2.98 -9.28
C ARG A 67 10.71 -2.55 -9.19
N SER A 68 9.83 -3.16 -9.98
CA SER A 68 8.40 -2.85 -9.98
C SER A 68 7.74 -3.18 -8.63
N ALA A 69 8.15 -4.27 -7.98
CA ALA A 69 7.68 -4.66 -6.66
C ALA A 69 8.14 -3.65 -5.59
N GLN A 70 9.40 -3.21 -5.65
CA GLN A 70 9.93 -2.17 -4.75
C GLN A 70 9.18 -0.84 -4.92
N ASP A 71 8.89 -0.43 -6.15
CA ASP A 71 8.13 0.80 -6.42
C ASP A 71 6.72 0.73 -5.83
N LEU A 72 6.03 -0.41 -5.98
CA LEU A 72 4.70 -0.63 -5.40
C LEU A 72 4.74 -0.62 -3.87
N GLN A 73 5.75 -1.26 -3.26
CA GLN A 73 5.95 -1.21 -1.81
C GLN A 73 6.23 0.21 -1.31
N ALA A 74 7.00 1.00 -2.05
CA ALA A 74 7.26 2.39 -1.72
C ALA A 74 5.98 3.24 -1.80
N ALA A 75 5.16 3.05 -2.84
CA ALA A 75 3.87 3.70 -2.99
C ALA A 75 2.91 3.33 -1.86
N GLN A 76 2.86 2.05 -1.46
CA GLN A 76 2.04 1.58 -0.35
C GLN A 76 2.48 2.23 0.98
N LYS A 77 3.80 2.26 1.27
CA LYS A 77 4.33 2.91 2.48
C LYS A 77 4.00 4.40 2.51
N TRP A 78 4.14 5.08 1.37
CA TRP A 78 3.77 6.49 1.24
C TRP A 78 2.28 6.72 1.51
N LEU A 79 1.40 5.92 0.90
CA LEU A 79 -0.05 6.01 1.11
C LEU A 79 -0.41 5.74 2.57
N HIS A 80 0.15 4.69 3.17
CA HIS A 80 -0.11 4.33 4.56
C HIS A 80 0.27 5.48 5.51
N ALA A 81 1.46 6.06 5.34
CA ALA A 81 1.94 7.19 6.13
C ALA A 81 1.06 8.44 5.94
N TYR A 82 0.61 8.71 4.72
CA TYR A 82 -0.28 9.83 4.42
C TYR A 82 -1.64 9.67 5.13
N VAL A 83 -2.22 8.46 5.09
CA VAL A 83 -3.50 8.15 5.74
C VAL A 83 -3.38 8.25 7.27
N THR A 84 -2.33 7.68 7.88
CA THR A 84 -2.15 7.76 9.35
C THR A 84 -1.90 9.19 9.82
N THR A 85 -1.07 9.94 9.10
CA THR A 85 -0.78 11.34 9.44
C THR A 85 -2.00 12.23 9.25
N GLY A 86 -2.74 12.06 8.15
CA GLY A 86 -3.97 12.78 7.87
C GLY A 86 -5.05 12.52 8.92
N HIS A 87 -5.25 11.25 9.28
CA HIS A 87 -6.21 10.86 10.32
C HIS A 87 -5.83 11.44 11.70
N ALA A 88 -4.56 11.34 12.11
CA ALA A 88 -4.08 11.88 13.38
C ALA A 88 -4.25 13.40 13.47
N ASN A 89 -3.91 14.12 12.40
CA ASN A 89 -4.06 15.57 12.32
C ASN A 89 -5.54 15.98 12.37
N TYR A 90 -6.40 15.26 11.64
CA TYR A 90 -7.84 15.52 11.66
C TYR A 90 -8.44 15.27 13.05
N ALA A 91 -8.13 14.13 13.67
CA ALA A 91 -8.60 13.81 15.01
C ALA A 91 -8.15 14.84 16.06
N ALA A 92 -6.88 15.29 15.98
CA ALA A 92 -6.36 16.31 16.89
C ALA A 92 -7.07 17.67 16.70
N ALA A 93 -7.31 18.08 15.45
CA ALA A 93 -8.04 19.31 15.13
C ALA A 93 -9.50 19.21 15.59
N HIS A 94 -10.17 18.09 15.33
CA HIS A 94 -11.54 17.83 15.78
C HIS A 94 -11.65 17.90 17.31
N GLN A 95 -10.75 17.24 18.04
CA GLN A 95 -10.70 17.30 19.51
C GLN A 95 -10.40 18.72 20.04
N ALA A 96 -9.57 19.49 19.36
CA ALA A 96 -9.31 20.89 19.71
C ALA A 96 -10.58 21.75 19.54
N VAL A 97 -11.36 21.53 18.48
CA VAL A 97 -12.66 22.18 18.28
C VAL A 97 -13.63 21.78 19.39
N LEU A 98 -13.80 20.48 19.69
CA LEU A 98 -14.70 20.06 20.78
C LEU A 98 -14.32 20.66 22.15
N ARG A 99 -13.02 20.72 22.47
CA ARG A 99 -12.53 21.36 23.70
C ARG A 99 -12.74 22.88 23.72
N GLY A 100 -12.55 23.55 22.58
CA GLY A 100 -12.74 24.99 22.46
C GLY A 100 -14.18 25.46 22.66
N TRP A 101 -15.15 24.57 22.40
CA TRP A 101 -16.59 24.85 22.56
C TRP A 101 -17.18 24.28 23.86
N GLY A 102 -16.42 23.44 24.59
CA GLY A 102 -16.79 22.87 25.89
C GLY A 102 -16.16 23.57 27.10
N ALA A 103 -15.34 24.60 26.89
CA ALA A 103 -14.79 25.46 27.94
C ALA A 103 -15.68 26.69 28.13
N VAL A 104 -16.86 26.50 28.73
CA VAL A 104 -17.65 27.53 29.43
C VAL A 104 -18.20 26.94 30.71
#